data_AF-A0A1V4S5L4-F1
#
_entry.id   AF-A0A1V4S5L4-F1
#
_cell.length_a   1.000
_cell.length_b   1.000
_cell.length_c   1.000
_cell.angle_alpha   90.00
_cell.angle_beta   90.00
_cell.angle_gamma   90.00
#
_symmetry.space_group_name_H-M   'P 1'
#
loop_
_entity.id
_entity.type
_entity.pdbx_description
1 polymer ?
#
loop_
_entity_poly.entity_id
_entity_poly.type
_entity_poly.pdbx_seq_one_letter_code
_entity_poly.pdbx_strand_id
1 'polypeptide(L)'
;MKMDQLQQIMELLSEAPQQDKEETARAIFEMIEEAGGNVPFVIRMLSKRPDVSVATLIKFSSLLKNKEILDEKTSELIAISAAVANRCEFCISTHMNKAVSLGATEEEVFHTILISSAICESSAWAYAFREFRKLEGKEKRKRIKRRQNSKESKRVEHVNHKF
;
A
#
# COMPACT_ATOMS: atom_id res chain seq x y z
N MET A 1 21.57 11.34 -12.23
CA MET A 1 20.42 11.99 -12.90
C MET A 1 19.70 12.82 -11.85
N LYS A 2 19.58 14.13 -12.03
CA LYS A 2 19.36 15.06 -10.91
C LYS A 2 17.92 14.95 -10.40
N MET A 3 17.77 14.36 -9.21
CA MET A 3 16.54 14.33 -8.40
C MET A 3 15.85 15.71 -8.31
N ASP A 4 16.62 16.78 -8.45
CA ASP A 4 16.15 18.17 -8.53
C ASP A 4 15.01 18.41 -9.53
N GLN A 5 15.00 17.76 -10.70
CA GLN A 5 13.96 18.02 -11.70
C GLN A 5 12.59 17.47 -11.28
N LEU A 6 12.55 16.28 -10.67
CA LEU A 6 11.31 15.72 -10.13
C LEU A 6 10.82 16.54 -8.94
N GLN A 7 11.75 17.05 -8.14
CA GLN A 7 11.46 17.91 -7.00
C GLN A 7 10.86 19.25 -7.46
N GLN A 8 11.39 19.84 -8.53
CA GLN A 8 10.82 21.04 -9.17
C GLN A 8 9.41 20.80 -9.73
N ILE A 9 9.16 19.65 -10.38
CA ILE A 9 7.81 19.28 -10.86
C ILE A 9 6.82 19.22 -9.70
N MET A 10 7.22 18.59 -8.61
CA MET A 10 6.40 18.49 -7.40
C MET A 10 6.19 19.86 -6.72
N GLU A 11 7.14 20.79 -6.82
CA GLU A 11 7.04 22.21 -6.41
C GLU A 11 5.93 22.94 -7.16
N LEU A 12 6.01 22.96 -8.50
CA LEU A 12 5.02 23.60 -9.35
C LEU A 12 3.62 23.01 -9.17
N LEU A 13 3.52 21.69 -9.02
CA LEU A 13 2.27 21.00 -8.70
C LEU A 13 1.63 21.44 -7.37
N SER A 14 2.42 21.94 -6.42
CA SER A 14 1.95 22.37 -5.10
C SER A 14 1.55 23.84 -5.01
N GLU A 15 2.10 24.69 -5.91
CA GLU A 15 1.77 26.11 -6.05
C GLU A 15 0.57 26.34 -6.98
N ALA A 16 0.19 25.31 -7.72
CA ALA A 16 -1.03 25.17 -8.52
C ALA A 16 -2.38 25.62 -7.91
N PRO A 17 -2.61 25.75 -6.58
CA PRO A 17 -3.91 26.18 -6.08
C PRO A 17 -4.32 27.61 -6.42
N GLN A 18 -3.52 28.39 -7.18
CA GLN A 18 -3.82 29.80 -7.50
C GLN A 18 -3.86 30.15 -8.99
N GLN A 19 -3.47 29.24 -9.89
CA GLN A 19 -3.52 29.46 -11.35
C GLN A 19 -4.68 28.74 -12.02
N ASP A 20 -5.05 29.21 -13.21
CA ASP A 20 -6.06 28.56 -14.05
C ASP A 20 -5.70 27.08 -14.23
N LYS A 21 -6.70 26.20 -14.06
CA LYS A 21 -6.50 24.75 -14.09
C LYS A 21 -5.93 24.29 -15.43
N GLU A 22 -6.25 25.01 -16.52
CA GLU A 22 -5.70 24.76 -17.86
C GLU A 22 -4.25 25.23 -18.00
N GLU A 23 -3.87 26.35 -17.38
CA GLU A 23 -2.49 26.85 -17.38
C GLU A 23 -1.58 25.96 -16.53
N THR A 24 -2.06 25.56 -15.36
CA THR A 24 -1.39 24.60 -14.49
C THR A 24 -1.23 23.24 -15.17
N ALA A 25 -2.29 22.74 -15.82
CA ALA A 25 -2.23 21.52 -16.63
C ALA A 25 -1.11 21.59 -17.66
N ARG A 26 -1.07 22.70 -18.39
CA ARG A 26 -0.11 22.91 -19.47
C ARG A 26 1.32 22.99 -18.95
N ALA A 27 1.56 23.69 -17.85
CA ALA A 27 2.87 23.75 -17.19
C ALA A 27 3.35 22.37 -16.72
N ILE A 28 2.47 21.57 -16.10
CA ILE A 28 2.79 20.19 -15.69
C ILE A 28 3.18 19.34 -16.90
N PHE A 29 2.45 19.48 -18.01
CA PHE A 29 2.73 18.77 -19.25
C PHE A 29 4.06 19.19 -19.89
N GLU A 30 4.34 20.49 -19.97
CA GLU A 30 5.60 21.03 -20.49
C GLU A 30 6.78 20.55 -19.63
N MET A 31 6.66 20.53 -18.30
CA MET A 31 7.71 19.99 -17.44
C MET A 31 7.89 18.46 -17.58
N ILE A 32 6.80 17.72 -17.81
CA ILE A 32 6.86 16.27 -18.08
C ILE A 32 7.58 16.00 -19.40
N GLU A 33 7.34 16.81 -20.42
CA GLU A 33 8.03 16.73 -21.73
C GLU A 33 9.50 17.16 -21.62
N GLU A 34 9.81 18.27 -20.94
CA GLU A 34 11.17 18.78 -20.73
C GLU A 34 12.04 17.86 -19.85
N ALA A 35 11.44 17.18 -18.87
CA ALA A 35 12.14 16.21 -18.03
C ALA A 35 12.46 14.89 -18.79
N GLY A 36 11.86 14.66 -19.96
CA GLY A 36 12.18 13.54 -20.84
C GLY A 36 12.13 12.16 -20.17
N GLY A 37 13.22 11.38 -20.29
CA GLY A 37 13.35 10.03 -19.72
C GLY A 37 13.31 9.95 -18.18
N ASN A 38 13.33 11.10 -17.49
CA ASN A 38 13.43 11.18 -16.03
C ASN A 38 12.05 11.20 -15.34
N VAL A 39 10.97 11.26 -16.11
CA VAL A 39 9.61 11.18 -15.59
C VAL A 39 9.22 9.72 -15.32
N PRO A 40 8.59 9.42 -14.16
CA PRO A 40 8.14 8.08 -13.85
C PRO A 40 7.20 7.55 -14.93
N PHE A 41 7.35 6.27 -15.28
CA PHE A 41 6.56 5.64 -16.35
C PHE A 41 5.05 5.90 -16.22
N VAL A 42 4.52 5.83 -14.99
CA VAL A 42 3.10 6.06 -14.71
C VAL A 42 2.68 7.48 -15.08
N ILE A 43 3.47 8.49 -14.72
CA ILE A 43 3.16 9.90 -15.04
C ILE A 43 3.22 10.14 -16.54
N ARG A 44 4.23 9.57 -17.23
CA ARG A 44 4.32 9.61 -18.70
C ARG A 44 3.14 8.90 -19.38
N MET A 45 2.62 7.83 -18.80
CA MET A 45 1.43 7.18 -19.34
C MET A 45 0.17 7.98 -19.08
N LEU A 46 0.05 8.60 -17.90
CA LEU A 46 -1.06 9.47 -17.54
C LEU A 46 -1.10 10.75 -18.39
N SER A 47 0.03 11.24 -18.89
CA SER A 47 0.04 12.38 -19.83
C SER A 47 -0.76 12.11 -21.12
N LYS A 48 -1.03 10.85 -21.47
CA LYS A 48 -1.94 10.54 -22.59
C LYS A 48 -3.41 10.89 -22.31
N ARG A 49 -3.76 11.20 -21.06
CA ARG A 49 -5.12 11.54 -20.59
C ARG A 49 -5.07 12.78 -19.69
N PRO A 50 -4.80 13.98 -20.27
CA PRO A 50 -4.71 15.25 -19.53
C PRO A 50 -5.96 15.55 -18.70
N ASP A 51 -7.14 15.19 -19.23
CA ASP A 51 -8.43 15.34 -18.57
C ASP A 51 -8.50 14.63 -17.21
N VAL A 52 -7.71 13.56 -17.03
CA VAL A 52 -7.64 12.78 -15.79
C VAL A 52 -6.36 13.08 -14.99
N SER A 53 -5.22 13.18 -15.67
CA SER A 53 -3.91 13.25 -15.01
C SER A 53 -3.71 14.55 -14.23
N VAL A 54 -4.18 15.69 -14.75
CA VAL A 54 -4.00 17.00 -14.12
C VAL A 54 -4.65 17.03 -12.75
N ALA A 55 -5.94 16.68 -12.68
CA ALA A 55 -6.67 16.65 -11.42
C ALA A 55 -6.06 15.64 -10.43
N THR A 56 -5.58 14.50 -10.95
CA THR A 56 -4.93 13.46 -10.13
C THR A 56 -3.62 13.97 -9.51
N LEU A 57 -2.78 14.64 -10.30
CA LEU A 57 -1.48 15.13 -9.86
C LEU A 57 -1.60 16.32 -8.90
N ILE A 58 -2.51 17.25 -9.18
CA ILE A 58 -2.81 18.37 -8.26
C ILE A 58 -3.27 17.82 -6.91
N LYS A 59 -4.27 16.92 -6.93
CA LYS A 59 -4.75 16.28 -5.69
C LYS A 59 -3.62 15.61 -4.93
N PHE A 60 -2.77 14.84 -5.62
CA PHE A 60 -1.67 14.12 -4.97
C PHE A 60 -0.68 15.07 -4.32
N SER A 61 -0.27 16.14 -5.03
CA SER A 61 0.64 17.15 -4.51
C SER A 61 0.06 17.89 -3.30
N SER A 62 -1.20 18.33 -3.36
CA SER A 62 -1.86 19.01 -2.25
C SER A 62 -1.97 18.15 -0.99
N LEU A 63 -2.07 16.83 -1.11
CA LEU A 63 -2.09 15.92 0.04
C LEU A 63 -0.74 15.83 0.76
N LEU A 64 0.37 15.89 0.01
CA LEU A 64 1.72 15.76 0.59
C LEU A 64 2.26 17.08 1.14
N LYS A 65 1.82 18.22 0.59
CA LYS A 65 2.36 19.55 0.93
C LYS A 65 1.53 20.36 1.93
N ASN A 66 0.51 19.76 2.54
CA ASN A 66 -0.36 20.48 3.47
C ASN A 66 0.26 20.61 4.88
N LYS A 67 1.15 21.61 5.01
CA LYS A 67 1.88 21.94 6.25
C LYS A 67 0.99 22.33 7.42
N GLU A 68 -0.26 22.76 7.18
CA GLU A 68 -1.16 23.14 8.26
C GLU A 68 -1.66 21.94 9.07
N ILE A 69 -1.70 20.75 8.44
CA ILE A 69 -2.20 19.51 9.06
C ILE A 69 -1.04 18.58 9.44
N LEU A 70 -0.13 18.32 8.50
CA LEU A 70 1.06 17.49 8.72
C LEU A 70 2.26 18.14 8.02
N ASP A 71 3.40 18.18 8.69
CA ASP A 71 4.62 18.63 8.03
C ASP A 71 4.99 17.69 6.87
N GLU A 72 5.71 18.21 5.88
CA GLU A 72 6.05 17.46 4.68
C GLU A 72 6.88 16.21 4.99
N LYS A 73 7.78 16.26 5.98
CA LYS A 73 8.60 15.10 6.37
C LYS A 73 7.71 13.96 6.86
N THR A 74 6.78 14.27 7.77
CA THR A 74 5.80 13.29 8.25
C THR A 74 4.93 12.74 7.13
N SER A 75 4.48 13.60 6.21
CA SER A 75 3.68 13.19 5.05
C SER A 75 4.44 12.23 4.13
N GLU A 76 5.72 12.47 3.90
CA GLU A 76 6.59 11.58 3.11
C GLU A 76 6.86 10.25 3.81
N LEU A 77 7.06 10.23 5.14
CA LEU A 77 7.17 8.97 5.90
C LEU A 77 5.88 8.12 5.79
N ILE A 78 4.71 8.76 5.82
CA ILE A 78 3.43 8.07 5.56
C ILE A 78 3.38 7.53 4.13
N ALA A 79 3.84 8.32 3.15
CA ALA A 79 3.91 7.90 1.75
C ALA A 79 4.83 6.68 1.55
N ILE A 80 5.98 6.64 2.23
CA ILE A 80 6.87 5.46 2.26
C ILE A 80 6.12 4.24 2.80
N SER A 81 5.39 4.38 3.92
CA SER A 81 4.61 3.28 4.50
C SER A 81 3.56 2.74 3.52
N ALA A 82 2.85 3.62 2.83
CA ALA A 82 1.88 3.25 1.79
C ALA A 82 2.55 2.57 0.59
N ALA A 83 3.72 3.06 0.16
CA ALA A 83 4.49 2.48 -0.93
C ALA A 83 4.99 1.07 -0.61
N VAL A 84 5.45 0.83 0.63
CA VAL A 84 5.86 -0.50 1.13
C VAL A 84 4.67 -1.47 1.12
N ALA A 85 3.53 -1.05 1.66
CA ALA A 85 2.32 -1.89 1.70
C ALA A 85 1.83 -2.30 0.30
N ASN A 86 2.02 -1.43 -0.70
CA ASN A 86 1.66 -1.67 -2.09
C ASN A 86 2.79 -2.29 -2.93
N ARG A 87 3.97 -2.52 -2.36
CA ARG A 87 5.15 -3.06 -3.05
C ARG A 87 5.55 -2.24 -4.28
N CYS A 88 5.39 -0.91 -4.22
CA CYS A 88 5.77 -0.01 -5.31
C CYS A 88 7.24 0.42 -5.17
N GLU A 89 8.18 -0.33 -5.73
CA GLU A 89 9.63 -0.05 -5.62
C GLU A 89 10.01 1.37 -6.04
N PHE A 90 9.43 1.85 -7.15
CA PHE A 90 9.63 3.22 -7.61
C PHE A 90 9.18 4.24 -6.55
N CYS A 91 7.97 4.07 -6.03
CA CYS A 91 7.40 4.97 -5.02
C CYS A 91 8.23 4.95 -3.73
N ILE A 92 8.68 3.76 -3.29
CA ILE A 92 9.53 3.58 -2.11
C ILE A 92 10.79 4.44 -2.26
N SER A 93 11.52 4.29 -3.36
CA SER A 93 12.76 5.04 -3.60
C SER A 93 12.52 6.55 -3.68
N THR A 94 11.49 6.99 -4.42
CA THR A 94 11.18 8.41 -4.58
C THR A 94 10.81 9.08 -3.26
N HIS A 95 9.92 8.47 -2.47
CA HIS A 95 9.49 9.05 -1.19
C HIS A 95 10.58 8.98 -0.12
N MET A 96 11.44 7.97 -0.12
CA MET A 96 12.63 7.94 0.75
C MET A 96 13.58 9.11 0.46
N ASN A 97 13.91 9.34 -0.82
CA ASN A 97 14.79 10.44 -1.20
C ASN A 97 14.18 11.80 -0.85
N LYS A 98 12.86 11.96 -1.05
CA LYS A 98 12.16 13.20 -0.70
C LYS A 98 12.11 13.42 0.81
N ALA A 99 11.79 12.40 1.60
CA ALA A 99 11.81 12.47 3.07
C ALA A 99 13.19 12.90 3.60
N VAL A 100 14.27 12.29 3.10
CA VAL A 100 15.63 12.65 3.48
C VAL A 100 15.97 14.09 3.08
N SER A 101 15.54 14.55 1.89
CA SER A 101 15.71 15.94 1.47
C SER A 101 14.97 16.95 2.37
N LEU A 102 13.94 16.49 3.09
CA LEU A 102 13.17 17.26 4.07
C LEU A 102 13.69 17.08 5.51
N GLY A 103 14.84 16.43 5.69
CA GLY A 103 15.50 16.24 6.97
C GLY A 103 15.12 14.96 7.73
N ALA A 104 14.49 13.99 7.07
CA ALA A 104 14.33 12.66 7.67
C ALA A 104 15.67 11.96 7.85
N THR A 105 15.86 11.33 9.02
CA THR A 105 17.07 10.51 9.25
C THR A 105 16.93 9.11 8.67
N GLU A 106 18.06 8.42 8.50
CA GLU A 106 18.05 7.01 8.09
C GLU A 106 17.27 6.15 9.09
N GLU A 107 17.38 6.44 10.39
CA GLU A 107 16.64 5.73 11.45
C GLU A 107 15.12 5.96 11.35
N GLU A 108 14.67 7.18 11.05
CA GLU A 108 13.23 7.47 10.85
C GLU A 108 12.67 6.67 9.66
N VAL A 109 13.41 6.63 8.55
CA VAL A 109 13.03 5.85 7.36
C VAL A 109 13.04 4.35 7.68
N PHE A 110 14.11 3.84 8.30
CA PHE A 110 14.23 2.45 8.69
C PHE A 110 13.09 2.01 9.62
N HIS A 111 12.80 2.81 10.65
CA HIS A 111 11.72 2.52 11.59
C HIS A 111 10.34 2.52 10.90
N THR A 112 10.12 3.42 9.95
CA THR A 112 8.90 3.46 9.12
C THR A 112 8.71 2.17 8.32
N ILE A 113 9.79 1.64 7.71
CA ILE A 113 9.75 0.37 6.97
C ILE A 113 9.41 -0.80 7.91
N LEU A 114 10.03 -0.85 9.10
CA LEU A 114 9.76 -1.90 10.08
C LEU A 114 8.29 -1.91 10.50
N ILE A 115 7.73 -0.73 10.82
CA ILE A 115 6.31 -0.58 11.18
C ILE A 115 5.43 -1.06 10.02
N SER A 116 5.66 -0.55 8.81
CA SER A 116 4.84 -0.92 7.65
C SER A 116 4.88 -2.42 7.36
N SER A 117 6.07 -3.03 7.45
CA SER A 117 6.27 -4.47 7.24
C SER A 117 5.52 -5.31 8.28
N ALA A 118 5.58 -4.92 9.56
CA ALA A 118 4.85 -5.61 10.63
C ALA A 118 3.32 -5.56 10.45
N ILE A 119 2.79 -4.44 9.94
CA ILE A 119 1.36 -4.31 9.61
C ILE A 119 0.98 -5.22 8.43
N CYS A 120 1.84 -5.30 7.40
CA CYS A 120 1.66 -6.20 6.27
C CYS A 120 1.67 -7.68 6.70
N GLU A 121 2.60 -8.06 7.57
CA GLU A 121 2.70 -9.41 8.13
C GLU A 121 1.45 -9.77 8.95
N SER A 122 1.03 -8.87 9.84
CA SER A 122 -0.17 -9.05 10.67
C SER A 122 -1.43 -9.24 9.81
N SER A 123 -1.52 -8.51 8.69
CA SER A 123 -2.61 -8.66 7.72
C SER A 123 -2.60 -10.05 7.09
N ALA A 124 -1.44 -10.54 6.66
CA ALA A 124 -1.30 -11.89 6.10
C ALA A 124 -1.72 -12.98 7.11
N TRP A 125 -1.30 -12.87 8.36
CA TRP A 125 -1.74 -13.78 9.43
C TRP A 125 -3.25 -13.75 9.61
N ALA A 126 -3.87 -12.57 9.63
CA ALA A 126 -5.30 -12.44 9.84
C ALA A 126 -6.13 -13.17 8.77
N TYR A 127 -5.74 -13.06 7.50
CA TYR A 127 -6.41 -13.79 6.41
C TYR A 127 -6.12 -15.29 6.48
N ALA A 128 -4.85 -15.69 6.64
CA ALA A 128 -4.45 -17.09 6.66
C ALA A 128 -5.07 -17.85 7.84
N PHE A 129 -5.04 -17.29 9.04
CA PHE A 129 -5.57 -17.95 10.23
C PHE A 129 -7.10 -18.03 10.25
N ARG A 130 -7.79 -17.10 9.60
CA ARG A 130 -9.24 -17.20 9.39
C ARG A 130 -9.62 -18.43 8.58
N GLU A 131 -8.85 -18.72 7.53
CA GLU A 131 -9.03 -19.93 6.73
C GLU A 131 -8.59 -21.19 7.49
N PHE A 132 -7.43 -21.14 8.16
CA PHE A 132 -6.94 -22.25 8.99
C PHE A 132 -7.95 -22.66 10.08
N ARG A 133 -8.64 -21.70 10.71
CA ARG A 133 -9.68 -21.96 11.71
C ARG A 133 -10.77 -22.91 11.18
N LYS A 134 -11.03 -22.92 9.87
CA LYS A 134 -11.98 -23.87 9.26
C LYS A 134 -11.47 -25.30 9.30
N LEU A 135 -10.15 -25.54 9.33
CA LEU A 135 -9.53 -26.85 9.49
C LEU A 135 -9.35 -27.23 10.96
N GLU A 136 -9.17 -26.24 11.82
CA GLU A 136 -8.90 -26.43 13.24
C GLU A 136 -9.95 -27.31 13.93
N GLY A 137 -9.48 -28.36 14.62
CA GLY A 137 -10.33 -29.32 15.31
C GLY A 137 -11.21 -30.20 14.41
N LYS A 138 -11.15 -30.11 13.08
CA LYS A 138 -11.89 -31.03 12.19
C LYS A 138 -11.49 -32.49 12.41
N GLU A 139 -10.19 -32.77 12.57
CA GLU A 139 -9.69 -34.14 12.79
C GLU A 139 -10.10 -34.71 14.16
N LYS A 140 -10.06 -33.89 15.22
CA LYS A 140 -10.61 -34.28 16.53
C LYS A 140 -12.10 -34.61 16.43
N ARG A 141 -12.90 -33.77 15.74
CA ARG A 141 -14.34 -33.99 15.52
C ARG A 141 -14.62 -35.26 14.70
N LYS A 142 -13.86 -35.52 13.63
CA LYS A 142 -13.96 -36.77 12.85
C LYS A 142 -13.63 -38.00 13.69
N ARG A 143 -12.57 -37.94 14.51
CA ARG A 143 -12.16 -39.05 15.39
C ARG A 143 -13.19 -39.36 16.47
N ILE A 144 -13.83 -38.33 17.05
CA ILE A 144 -14.94 -38.51 18.01
C ILE A 144 -16.14 -39.19 17.33
N LYS A 145 -16.57 -38.71 16.17
CA LYS A 145 -17.67 -39.32 15.40
C LYS A 145 -17.41 -40.79 15.04
N ARG A 146 -16.20 -41.12 14.57
CA ARG A 146 -15.82 -42.53 14.27
C ARG A 146 -15.92 -43.44 15.51
N ARG A 147 -15.46 -42.95 16.67
CA ARG A 147 -15.53 -43.69 17.95
C ARG A 147 -16.96 -43.88 18.45
N GLN A 148 -17.83 -42.89 18.26
CA GLN A 148 -19.26 -43.01 18.61
C GLN A 148 -19.95 -44.04 17.71
N ASN A 149 -19.77 -43.95 16.40
CA ASN A 149 -20.36 -44.89 15.44
C ASN A 149 -19.92 -46.35 15.68
N SER A 150 -18.65 -46.59 16.05
CA SER A 150 -18.19 -47.95 16.33
C SER A 150 -18.79 -48.53 17.62
N LYS A 151 -19.07 -47.70 18.63
CA LYS A 151 -19.72 -48.14 19.88
C LYS A 151 -21.20 -48.44 19.65
N GLU A 152 -21.86 -47.64 18.83
CA GLU A 152 -23.27 -47.83 18.47
C GLU A 152 -23.47 -49.11 17.65
N SER A 153 -22.64 -49.35 16.63
CA SER A 153 -22.68 -50.58 15.82
C SER A 153 -22.51 -51.85 16.66
N LYS A 154 -21.52 -51.87 17.57
CA LYS A 154 -21.31 -53.00 18.50
C LYS A 154 -22.48 -53.21 19.47
N ARG A 155 -23.17 -52.13 19.87
CA ARG A 155 -24.33 -52.21 20.76
C ARG A 155 -25.54 -52.82 20.05
N VAL A 156 -25.77 -52.46 18.79
CA VAL A 156 -26.86 -53.02 17.96
C VAL A 156 -26.62 -54.51 17.68
N GLU A 157 -25.39 -54.91 17.35
CA GLU A 157 -25.04 -56.33 17.17
C GLU A 157 -25.25 -57.16 18.45
N HIS A 158 -24.93 -56.60 19.62
CA HIS A 158 -25.11 -57.28 20.90
C HIS A 158 -26.59 -57.43 21.31
N VAL A 159 -27.47 -56.54 20.86
CA VAL A 159 -28.92 -56.63 21.10
C VAL A 159 -29.56 -57.66 20.15
N ASN A 160 -29.11 -57.73 18.90
CA ASN A 160 -29.64 -58.69 17.92
C ASN A 160 -29.25 -60.16 18.17
N HIS A 161 -28.21 -60.43 18.96
CA HIS A 161 -27.81 -61.79 19.36
C HIS A 161 -28.49 -62.30 20.66
N LYS A 162 -29.39 -61.52 21.26
CA LYS A 162 -30.12 -61.87 22.49
C LYS A 162 -31.57 -62.32 22.28
N PHE A 163 -31.99 -62.50 21.03
CA PHE A 163 -33.32 -63.02 20.66
C PHE A 163 -33.18 -64.24 19.76
#